data_AF-A0A7X9EX45-F1
#
_entry.id   AF-A0A7X9EX45-F1
#
_cell.length_a   1.000
_cell.length_b   1.000
_cell.length_c   1.000
_cell.angle_alpha   90.00
_cell.angle_beta   90.00
_cell.angle_gamma   90.00
#
_symmetry.space_group_name_H-M   'P 1'
#
loop_
_entity.id
_entity.type
_entity.pdbx_description
1 polymer ?
#
loop_
_entity_poly.entity_id
_entity_poly.type
_entity_poly.pdbx_seq_one_letter_code
_entity_poly.pdbx_strand_id
1 'polypeptide(L)'
;MMNNRDRFFTFFFLFSLIILPACANSGGDSFNPNEQSGSVGFKDGIQIIPDAELVYGPGQVDFSMDAFLDDQHGYLQRYAEEVDGQVLSGTQIVAQVGLYYSVNPRLLFAILEYRAGWVSEANPAYQGKYPVSLNEGLASEGLFGQLSWLANTLNRGFYLHEVGALPAVALLDGTEVTLPESLNDASAAVYYLFGKLLSAHDWELAVSPLGFFADYVRMFGDPFQYDAGRLLPEGLAQPGLQLPFAQGERWHYTSGPHSAWGDGAAWAALDFSPPGESVGCFVSDGWVRAVADGVIAVAENGAVLQDLDGDGDVRTGWVLLYMHIAEDGRVPAGTQVKAGDAIGHPSCEGGPSTGTHTHIARRYNGVWIAADRDLPFTLSGWKSGGSGAQYEGTLTLNNMTINASEYVTDENEISW
;
A
#
# COMPACT_ATOMS: atom_id res chain seq x y z
N MET A 1 9.45 40.04 -58.56
CA MET A 1 10.44 41.13 -58.38
C MET A 1 11.57 40.60 -57.51
N MET A 2 12.64 40.16 -58.16
CA MET A 2 13.96 40.04 -57.54
C MET A 2 14.52 41.45 -57.36
N ASN A 3 15.17 41.76 -56.24
CA ASN A 3 16.47 42.39 -56.32
C ASN A 3 17.32 42.21 -55.06
N ASN A 4 18.59 41.96 -55.35
CA ASN A 4 19.70 41.62 -54.49
C ASN A 4 20.52 42.90 -54.24
N ARG A 5 21.24 43.02 -53.11
CA ARG A 5 22.57 43.67 -53.08
C ARG A 5 23.30 43.55 -51.74
N ASP A 6 24.38 42.77 -51.79
CA ASP A 6 25.53 42.74 -50.89
C ASP A 6 26.26 44.09 -50.78
N ARG A 7 26.94 44.33 -49.64
CA ARG A 7 28.33 44.85 -49.62
C ARG A 7 29.11 44.41 -48.37
N PHE A 8 30.23 43.74 -48.64
CA PHE A 8 31.38 43.42 -47.79
C PHE A 8 32.09 44.66 -47.21
N PHE A 9 32.73 44.51 -46.04
CA PHE A 9 34.06 45.08 -45.77
C PHE A 9 34.84 44.20 -44.78
N THR A 10 36.02 43.77 -45.22
CA THR A 10 37.06 43.03 -44.47
C THR A 10 38.14 44.02 -44.06
N PHE A 11 38.70 43.91 -42.84
CA PHE A 11 40.05 44.42 -42.55
C PHE A 11 40.79 43.47 -41.61
N PHE A 12 42.10 43.34 -41.88
CA PHE A 12 43.03 42.29 -41.46
C PHE A 12 43.96 42.80 -40.33
N PHE A 13 44.29 41.91 -39.38
CA PHE A 13 45.50 41.77 -38.54
C PHE A 13 46.31 42.98 -38.02
N LEU A 14 46.70 42.94 -36.72
CA LEU A 14 48.09 42.63 -36.31
C LEU A 14 48.25 42.35 -34.79
N PHE A 15 49.11 41.38 -34.50
CA PHE A 15 49.63 40.93 -33.20
C PHE A 15 50.52 41.98 -32.49
N SER A 16 50.53 41.97 -31.15
CA SER A 16 51.77 42.18 -30.39
C SER A 16 51.77 41.45 -29.05
N LEU A 17 52.89 40.77 -28.84
CA LEU A 17 53.26 39.82 -27.81
C LEU A 17 54.12 40.55 -26.77
N ILE A 18 53.81 40.45 -25.47
CA ILE A 18 54.78 40.80 -24.39
C ILE A 18 54.75 39.73 -23.29
N ILE A 19 55.71 38.80 -23.42
CA ILE A 19 56.71 38.31 -22.45
C ILE A 19 56.30 38.15 -20.96
N LEU A 20 56.32 36.89 -20.50
CA LEU A 20 56.33 36.39 -19.11
C LEU A 20 57.61 36.75 -18.33
N PRO A 21 57.61 36.66 -16.98
CA PRO A 21 58.27 35.48 -16.41
C PRO A 21 57.54 34.83 -15.24
N ALA A 22 57.80 33.52 -15.14
CA ALA A 22 57.41 32.62 -14.10
C ALA A 22 58.27 32.75 -12.82
N CYS A 23 57.70 32.23 -11.73
CA CYS A 23 58.32 31.39 -10.68
C CYS A 23 58.23 31.90 -9.23
N ALA A 24 57.55 31.07 -8.43
CA ALA A 24 58.04 30.41 -7.22
C ALA A 24 57.45 30.81 -5.85
N ASN A 25 56.82 29.77 -5.28
CA ASN A 25 56.80 29.34 -3.89
C ASN A 25 55.86 30.04 -2.90
N SER A 26 55.27 29.37 -1.92
CA SER A 26 55.04 27.94 -1.61
C SER A 26 54.31 27.95 -0.26
N GLY A 27 53.15 27.32 -0.19
CA GLY A 27 52.41 27.04 1.04
C GLY A 27 51.18 26.27 0.59
N GLY A 28 51.18 24.95 0.58
CA GLY A 28 51.66 24.08 1.65
C GLY A 28 50.47 23.44 2.37
N ASP A 29 49.34 23.23 1.69
CA ASP A 29 48.33 22.30 2.17
C ASP A 29 48.69 20.91 1.66
N SER A 30 49.21 20.13 2.60
CA SER A 30 49.42 18.70 2.46
C SER A 30 48.14 18.05 1.96
N PHE A 31 48.21 17.45 0.77
CA PHE A 31 47.30 16.36 0.40
C PHE A 31 47.39 15.31 1.50
N ASN A 32 46.32 15.18 2.28
CA ASN A 32 46.16 14.09 3.22
C ASN A 32 45.53 12.93 2.45
N PRO A 33 46.26 11.85 2.12
CA PRO A 33 45.69 10.71 1.41
C PRO A 33 44.70 9.89 2.28
N ASN A 34 44.43 10.35 3.52
CA ASN A 34 43.40 9.82 4.41
C ASN A 34 42.18 10.73 4.57
N GLU A 35 42.05 11.79 3.78
CA GLU A 35 40.76 12.47 3.66
C GLU A 35 39.86 11.57 2.80
N GLN A 36 39.07 10.75 3.49
CA GLN A 36 38.08 9.87 2.89
C GLN A 36 37.23 10.71 1.94
N SER A 37 37.41 10.49 0.64
CA SER A 37 36.37 10.82 -0.33
C SER A 37 35.12 10.10 0.20
N GLY A 38 34.15 10.86 0.70
CA GLY A 38 32.93 10.30 1.25
C GLY A 38 32.37 9.34 0.22
N SER A 39 32.43 8.04 0.52
CA SER A 39 31.65 7.04 -0.18
C SER A 39 30.23 7.58 -0.21
N VAL A 40 29.65 7.72 -1.41
CA VAL A 40 28.21 7.87 -1.57
C VAL A 40 27.55 6.90 -0.57
N GLY A 41 26.69 7.43 0.31
CA GLY A 41 26.34 6.84 1.60
C GLY A 41 25.66 5.48 1.55
N PHE A 42 26.40 4.42 1.25
CA PHE A 42 25.91 3.03 1.30
C PHE A 42 25.84 2.48 2.73
N LYS A 43 26.40 3.19 3.73
CA LYS A 43 26.29 2.78 5.14
C LYS A 43 24.93 3.09 5.77
N ASP A 44 24.22 4.10 5.27
CA ASP A 44 22.95 4.57 5.85
C ASP A 44 21.71 4.13 5.03
N GLY A 45 21.93 3.38 3.94
CA GLY A 45 20.88 3.04 2.98
C GLY A 45 20.38 4.24 2.18
N ILE A 46 19.69 3.96 1.08
CA ILE A 46 19.08 4.99 0.24
C ILE A 46 17.58 4.97 0.54
N GLN A 47 17.05 6.11 0.99
CA GLN A 47 15.61 6.29 1.08
C GLN A 47 15.07 6.41 -0.35
N ILE A 48 14.22 5.47 -0.76
CA ILE A 48 13.67 5.42 -2.12
C ILE A 48 12.37 6.23 -2.18
N ILE A 49 11.51 6.09 -1.16
CA ILE A 49 10.23 6.79 -1.04
C ILE A 49 9.97 7.13 0.43
N PRO A 50 9.20 8.20 0.75
CA PRO A 50 8.69 8.42 2.10
C PRO A 50 7.57 7.42 2.45
N ASP A 51 7.29 7.22 3.74
CA ASP A 51 6.23 6.30 4.19
C ASP A 51 4.86 6.69 3.62
N ALA A 52 4.60 8.00 3.49
CA ALA A 52 3.39 8.54 2.89
C ALA A 52 3.20 8.20 1.40
N GLU A 53 4.25 7.74 0.71
CA GLU A 53 4.16 7.29 -0.67
C GLU A 53 3.91 5.79 -0.83
N LEU A 54 4.02 4.99 0.23
CA LEU A 54 3.64 3.58 0.15
C LEU A 54 2.13 3.39 0.26
N VAL A 55 1.51 4.06 1.23
CA VAL A 55 0.09 3.88 1.55
C VAL A 55 -0.81 4.63 0.58
N TYR A 56 -2.01 4.11 0.33
CA TYR A 56 -3.06 4.84 -0.37
C TYR A 56 -3.69 5.87 0.59
N GLY A 57 -3.08 7.06 0.64
CA GLY A 57 -3.31 8.06 1.68
C GLY A 57 -3.37 9.50 1.15
N PRO A 58 -3.22 10.50 2.04
CA PRO A 58 -3.48 11.91 1.72
C PRO A 58 -2.65 12.47 0.57
N GLY A 59 -1.44 11.94 0.35
CA GLY A 59 -0.55 12.36 -0.75
C GLY A 59 -1.14 12.13 -2.15
N GLN A 60 -2.21 11.34 -2.27
CA GLN A 60 -2.83 10.97 -3.53
C GLN A 60 -4.17 11.67 -3.78
N VAL A 61 -4.66 12.53 -2.88
CA VAL A 61 -5.98 13.19 -3.00
C VAL A 61 -6.18 13.85 -4.37
N ASP A 62 -5.18 14.60 -4.83
CA ASP A 62 -5.18 15.33 -6.10
C ASP A 62 -4.66 14.52 -7.30
N PHE A 63 -4.34 13.23 -7.11
CA PHE A 63 -3.83 12.37 -8.18
C PHE A 63 -4.97 11.70 -8.95
N SER A 64 -5.07 12.01 -10.25
CA SER A 64 -6.00 11.34 -11.18
C SER A 64 -5.26 10.26 -11.97
N MET A 65 -5.61 8.98 -11.71
CA MET A 65 -5.03 7.83 -12.41
C MET A 65 -5.35 7.85 -13.91
N ASP A 66 -6.59 8.19 -14.29
CA ASP A 66 -7.00 8.27 -15.69
C ASP A 66 -6.24 9.36 -16.43
N ALA A 67 -6.19 10.59 -15.88
CA ALA A 67 -5.47 11.69 -16.51
C ALA A 67 -3.96 11.41 -16.63
N PHE A 68 -3.38 10.77 -15.62
CA PHE A 68 -1.99 10.35 -15.66
C PHE A 68 -1.76 9.32 -16.77
N LEU A 69 -2.54 8.25 -16.80
CA LEU A 69 -2.36 7.21 -17.80
C LEU A 69 -2.62 7.74 -19.20
N ASP A 70 -3.65 8.56 -19.40
CA ASP A 70 -3.98 9.22 -20.67
C ASP A 70 -2.78 9.96 -21.28
N ASP A 71 -1.96 10.63 -20.45
CA ASP A 71 -0.74 11.34 -20.86
C ASP A 71 0.42 10.39 -21.25
N GLN A 72 0.50 9.21 -20.62
CA GLN A 72 1.60 8.28 -20.86
C GLN A 72 1.52 7.54 -22.20
N HIS A 73 0.31 7.31 -22.73
CA HIS A 73 0.08 6.59 -23.99
C HIS A 73 0.71 5.18 -24.09
N GLY A 74 0.95 4.52 -22.96
CA GLY A 74 1.56 3.19 -22.92
C GLY A 74 0.59 2.02 -23.15
N TYR A 75 1.15 0.81 -23.09
CA TYR A 75 0.42 -0.45 -23.28
C TYR A 75 -0.73 -0.64 -22.29
N LEU A 76 -0.58 -0.17 -21.05
CA LEU A 76 -1.58 -0.35 -19.99
C LEU A 76 -2.95 0.24 -20.34
N GLN A 77 -3.00 1.35 -21.11
CA GLN A 77 -4.27 1.98 -21.53
C GLN A 77 -5.17 1.05 -22.35
N ARG A 78 -4.56 0.11 -23.10
CA ARG A 78 -5.28 -0.84 -23.96
C ARG A 78 -5.35 -2.24 -23.36
N TYR A 79 -4.84 -2.41 -22.13
CA TYR A 79 -4.92 -3.67 -21.42
C TYR A 79 -6.32 -3.86 -20.83
N ALA A 80 -6.83 -5.09 -20.93
CA ALA A 80 -8.04 -5.51 -20.24
C ALA A 80 -7.91 -6.98 -19.85
N GLU A 81 -8.51 -7.35 -18.72
CA GLU A 81 -8.49 -8.69 -18.15
C GLU A 81 -9.84 -9.00 -17.49
N GLU A 82 -10.25 -10.26 -17.49
CA GLU A 82 -11.40 -10.70 -16.71
C GLU A 82 -10.97 -10.98 -15.25
N VAL A 83 -11.54 -10.24 -14.30
CA VAL A 83 -11.32 -10.36 -12.86
C VAL A 83 -12.68 -10.61 -12.21
N ASP A 84 -12.82 -11.74 -11.52
CA ASP A 84 -14.06 -12.15 -10.84
C ASP A 84 -15.33 -12.04 -11.73
N GLY A 85 -15.20 -12.42 -13.01
CA GLY A 85 -16.29 -12.40 -13.99
C GLY A 85 -16.60 -11.03 -14.59
N GLN A 86 -15.81 -10.00 -14.28
CA GLN A 86 -15.91 -8.66 -14.89
C GLN A 86 -14.67 -8.33 -15.71
N VAL A 87 -14.86 -7.75 -16.90
CA VAL A 87 -13.74 -7.26 -17.70
C VAL A 87 -13.32 -5.89 -17.17
N LEU A 88 -12.12 -5.79 -16.62
CA LEU A 88 -11.53 -4.56 -16.09
C LEU A 88 -10.41 -4.07 -17.01
N SER A 89 -10.33 -2.76 -17.18
CA SER A 89 -9.19 -2.09 -17.81
C SER A 89 -7.97 -2.08 -16.88
N GLY A 90 -6.78 -1.84 -17.45
CA GLY A 90 -5.54 -1.67 -16.68
C GLY A 90 -5.67 -0.66 -15.54
N THR A 91 -6.31 0.50 -15.78
CA THR A 91 -6.52 1.53 -14.75
C THR A 91 -7.45 1.05 -13.63
N GLN A 92 -8.55 0.38 -13.98
CA GLN A 92 -9.50 -0.17 -13.00
C GLN A 92 -8.84 -1.22 -12.11
N ILE A 93 -7.96 -2.06 -12.69
CA ILE A 93 -7.19 -3.06 -11.93
C ILE A 93 -6.25 -2.37 -10.93
N VAL A 94 -5.52 -1.32 -11.34
CA VAL A 94 -4.65 -0.57 -10.42
C VAL A 94 -5.45 0.11 -9.32
N ALA A 95 -6.58 0.73 -9.65
CA ALA A 95 -7.47 1.38 -8.69
C ALA A 95 -8.00 0.38 -7.64
N GLN A 96 -8.47 -0.79 -8.10
CA GLN A 96 -9.00 -1.84 -7.24
C GLN A 96 -7.92 -2.41 -6.30
N VAL A 97 -6.73 -2.71 -6.82
CA VAL A 97 -5.60 -3.19 -6.00
C VAL A 97 -5.18 -2.13 -4.98
N GLY A 98 -5.03 -0.88 -5.41
CA GLY A 98 -4.62 0.22 -4.52
C GLY A 98 -5.63 0.44 -3.39
N LEU A 99 -6.93 0.37 -3.70
CA LEU A 99 -8.00 0.48 -2.72
C LEU A 99 -7.95 -0.62 -1.67
N TYR A 100 -7.90 -1.89 -2.10
CA TYR A 100 -8.00 -3.06 -1.22
C TYR A 100 -6.76 -3.28 -0.37
N TYR A 101 -5.57 -3.17 -0.96
CA TYR A 101 -4.33 -3.32 -0.21
C TYR A 101 -3.96 -2.04 0.56
N SER A 102 -4.62 -0.92 0.29
CA SER A 102 -4.25 0.41 0.78
C SER A 102 -2.83 0.81 0.35
N VAL A 103 -2.49 0.54 -0.92
CA VAL A 103 -1.19 0.83 -1.53
C VAL A 103 -1.34 1.87 -2.62
N ASN A 104 -0.42 2.83 -2.65
CA ASN A 104 -0.48 3.96 -3.55
C ASN A 104 -0.40 3.58 -5.05
N PRO A 105 -1.38 4.02 -5.88
CA PRO A 105 -1.34 3.81 -7.33
C PRO A 105 -0.09 4.33 -8.04
N ARG A 106 0.52 5.45 -7.60
CA ARG A 106 1.80 5.95 -8.18
C ARG A 106 2.90 4.90 -8.05
N LEU A 107 3.02 4.30 -6.87
CA LEU A 107 4.00 3.25 -6.60
C LEU A 107 3.74 2.00 -7.45
N LEU A 108 2.47 1.59 -7.59
CA LEU A 108 2.09 0.46 -8.46
C LEU A 108 2.45 0.72 -9.92
N PHE A 109 2.15 1.92 -10.45
CA PHE A 109 2.52 2.31 -11.81
C PHE A 109 4.04 2.36 -11.98
N ALA A 110 4.78 2.98 -11.06
CA ALA A 110 6.23 3.10 -11.16
C ALA A 110 6.91 1.73 -11.17
N ILE A 111 6.44 0.78 -10.36
CA ILE A 111 7.01 -0.57 -10.33
C ILE A 111 6.64 -1.33 -11.61
N LEU A 112 5.39 -1.21 -12.07
CA LEU A 112 4.98 -1.83 -13.33
C LEU A 112 5.77 -1.29 -14.52
N GLU A 113 6.09 0.00 -14.52
CA GLU A 113 6.98 0.63 -15.49
C GLU A 113 8.39 0.05 -15.39
N TYR A 114 9.00 0.05 -14.20
CA TYR A 114 10.35 -0.48 -14.01
C TYR A 114 10.49 -1.95 -14.40
N ARG A 115 9.42 -2.74 -14.22
CA ARG A 115 9.44 -4.19 -14.49
C ARG A 115 9.11 -4.55 -15.94
N ALA A 116 8.21 -3.80 -16.59
CA ALA A 116 7.70 -4.20 -17.90
C ALA A 116 7.56 -3.06 -18.91
N GLY A 117 7.75 -1.80 -18.53
CA GLY A 117 7.55 -0.64 -19.40
C GLY A 117 6.08 -0.42 -19.81
N TRP A 118 5.13 -1.05 -19.13
CA TRP A 118 3.73 -1.06 -19.57
C TRP A 118 3.06 0.31 -19.46
N VAL A 119 3.59 1.21 -18.64
CA VAL A 119 2.92 2.48 -18.36
C VAL A 119 3.24 3.51 -19.43
N SER A 120 4.52 3.63 -19.83
CA SER A 120 4.94 4.65 -20.80
C SER A 120 5.23 4.11 -22.21
N GLU A 121 5.55 2.83 -22.38
CA GLU A 121 5.84 2.28 -23.70
C GLU A 121 4.56 1.82 -24.40
N ALA A 122 4.28 2.36 -25.57
CA ALA A 122 3.14 1.92 -26.38
C ALA A 122 3.30 0.47 -26.88
N ASN A 123 4.52 -0.06 -26.99
CA ASN A 123 4.80 -1.43 -27.44
C ASN A 123 6.00 -2.01 -26.66
N PRO A 124 5.81 -2.34 -25.37
CA PRO A 124 6.89 -2.84 -24.55
C PRO A 124 7.36 -4.20 -25.04
N ALA A 125 8.65 -4.49 -24.81
CA ALA A 125 9.28 -5.73 -25.24
C ALA A 125 8.59 -6.98 -24.65
N TYR A 126 8.06 -6.86 -23.43
CA TYR A 126 7.30 -7.92 -22.77
C TYR A 126 5.84 -7.50 -22.60
N GLN A 127 4.91 -8.29 -23.15
CA GLN A 127 3.45 -8.12 -23.01
C GLN A 127 2.79 -9.40 -22.48
N GLY A 128 3.58 -10.24 -21.79
CA GLY A 128 3.14 -11.54 -21.29
C GLY A 128 2.29 -11.43 -20.02
N LYS A 129 1.89 -12.60 -19.50
CA LYS A 129 0.95 -12.70 -18.37
C LYS A 129 1.54 -12.33 -17.00
N TYR A 130 2.85 -12.14 -16.91
CA TYR A 130 3.57 -11.93 -15.64
C TYR A 130 4.38 -10.62 -15.66
N PRO A 131 3.74 -9.43 -15.77
CA PRO A 131 4.44 -8.16 -15.90
C PRO A 131 5.31 -7.72 -14.70
N VAL A 132 5.17 -8.33 -13.51
CA VAL A 132 5.93 -7.91 -12.32
C VAL A 132 6.94 -8.98 -11.92
N SER A 133 6.45 -10.17 -11.57
CA SER A 133 7.23 -11.34 -11.17
C SER A 133 7.12 -12.43 -12.23
N LEU A 134 8.22 -12.70 -12.92
CA LEU A 134 8.30 -13.77 -13.93
C LEU A 134 8.26 -15.18 -13.31
N ASN A 135 8.20 -15.29 -11.98
CA ASN A 135 8.10 -16.56 -11.28
C ASN A 135 6.64 -16.94 -11.09
N GLU A 136 6.18 -17.90 -11.91
CA GLU A 136 4.80 -18.41 -11.93
C GLU A 136 4.33 -18.98 -10.58
N GLY A 137 5.24 -19.35 -9.68
CA GLY A 137 4.92 -19.87 -8.35
C GLY A 137 4.73 -18.81 -7.26
N LEU A 138 5.06 -17.54 -7.52
CA LEU A 138 4.96 -16.46 -6.52
C LEU A 138 3.64 -15.70 -6.59
N ALA A 139 3.10 -15.55 -7.79
CA ALA A 139 1.94 -14.70 -8.05
C ALA A 139 1.08 -15.30 -9.16
N SER A 140 -0.23 -15.11 -9.07
CA SER A 140 -1.17 -15.53 -10.11
C SER A 140 -0.87 -14.83 -11.44
N GLU A 141 -1.20 -15.47 -12.56
CA GLU A 141 -1.13 -14.83 -13.89
C GLU A 141 -2.12 -13.67 -14.00
N GLY A 142 -1.85 -12.73 -14.93
CA GLY A 142 -2.68 -11.56 -15.16
C GLY A 142 -2.22 -10.33 -14.36
N LEU A 143 -2.60 -9.14 -14.81
CA LEU A 143 -2.20 -7.90 -14.16
C LEU A 143 -2.78 -7.82 -12.74
N PHE A 144 -4.04 -8.23 -12.55
CA PHE A 144 -4.66 -8.21 -11.23
C PHE A 144 -3.93 -9.11 -10.23
N GLY A 145 -3.61 -10.35 -10.63
CA GLY A 145 -2.84 -11.28 -9.79
C GLY A 145 -1.44 -10.77 -9.45
N GLN A 146 -0.73 -10.20 -10.45
CA GLN A 146 0.61 -9.66 -10.27
C GLN A 146 0.64 -8.41 -9.39
N LEU A 147 -0.31 -7.48 -9.57
CA LEU A 147 -0.39 -6.26 -8.75
C LEU A 147 -0.91 -6.57 -7.34
N SER A 148 -1.79 -7.55 -7.16
CA SER A 148 -2.21 -8.01 -5.84
C SER A 148 -1.04 -8.58 -5.06
N TRP A 149 -0.23 -9.46 -5.68
CA TRP A 149 1.00 -9.96 -5.06
C TRP A 149 2.00 -8.85 -4.75
N LEU A 150 2.16 -7.90 -5.67
CA LEU A 150 3.05 -6.76 -5.51
C LEU A 150 2.67 -5.93 -4.28
N ALA A 151 1.40 -5.50 -4.20
CA ALA A 151 0.87 -4.69 -3.12
C ALA A 151 0.94 -5.43 -1.78
N ASN A 152 0.64 -6.73 -1.78
CA ASN A 152 0.79 -7.60 -0.61
C ASN A 152 2.23 -7.68 -0.12
N THR A 153 3.19 -7.79 -1.05
CA THR A 153 4.63 -7.89 -0.75
C THR A 153 5.17 -6.57 -0.21
N LEU A 154 4.73 -5.45 -0.77
CA LEU A 154 5.04 -4.11 -0.25
C LEU A 154 4.52 -3.93 1.18
N ASN A 155 3.24 -4.25 1.42
CA ASN A 155 2.68 -4.23 2.77
C ASN A 155 3.48 -5.09 3.74
N ARG A 156 3.85 -6.33 3.34
CA ARG A 156 4.64 -7.22 4.19
C ARG A 156 5.97 -6.60 4.57
N GLY A 157 6.69 -6.01 3.61
CA GLY A 157 7.94 -5.34 3.90
C GLY A 157 7.76 -4.14 4.83
N PHE A 158 6.73 -3.33 4.60
CA PHE A 158 6.41 -2.15 5.40
C PHE A 158 6.10 -2.51 6.86
N TYR A 159 5.11 -3.37 7.08
CA TYR A 159 4.66 -3.73 8.44
C TYR A 159 5.66 -4.61 9.19
N LEU A 160 6.48 -5.43 8.51
CA LEU A 160 7.56 -6.16 9.19
C LEU A 160 8.69 -5.22 9.63
N HIS A 161 9.05 -4.22 8.82
CA HIS A 161 10.07 -3.25 9.19
C HIS A 161 9.59 -2.35 10.34
N GLU A 162 8.35 -1.88 10.29
CA GLU A 162 7.73 -1.03 11.31
C GLU A 162 7.80 -1.64 12.72
N VAL A 163 7.71 -2.98 12.82
CA VAL A 163 7.83 -3.71 14.10
C VAL A 163 9.23 -4.25 14.40
N GLY A 164 10.23 -3.90 13.59
CA GLY A 164 11.61 -4.36 13.75
C GLY A 164 11.82 -5.85 13.42
N ALA A 165 10.91 -6.47 12.68
CA ALA A 165 10.96 -7.88 12.28
C ALA A 165 11.58 -8.10 10.88
N LEU A 166 12.18 -7.06 10.28
CA LEU A 166 12.85 -7.14 8.98
C LEU A 166 14.30 -6.60 9.03
N PRO A 167 15.23 -7.26 9.75
CA PRO A 167 16.62 -6.79 9.83
C PRO A 167 17.44 -7.08 8.55
N ALA A 168 16.96 -7.98 7.70
CA ALA A 168 17.65 -8.40 6.49
C ALA A 168 16.65 -8.88 5.42
N VAL A 169 17.09 -8.88 4.17
CA VAL A 169 16.35 -9.41 3.02
C VAL A 169 17.12 -10.57 2.39
N ALA A 170 16.42 -11.68 2.15
CA ALA A 170 16.92 -12.77 1.32
C ALA A 170 16.54 -12.49 -0.14
N LEU A 171 17.55 -12.42 -1.01
CA LEU A 171 17.45 -12.15 -2.43
C LEU A 171 17.04 -13.41 -3.22
N LEU A 172 16.69 -13.26 -4.50
CA LEU A 172 16.21 -14.36 -5.33
C LEU A 172 17.24 -15.49 -5.49
N ASP A 173 18.53 -15.14 -5.48
CA ASP A 173 19.65 -16.09 -5.56
C ASP A 173 20.06 -16.68 -4.19
N GLY A 174 19.34 -16.35 -3.12
CA GLY A 174 19.62 -16.78 -1.75
C GLY A 174 20.64 -15.93 -1.01
N THR A 175 21.20 -14.89 -1.63
CA THR A 175 22.08 -13.93 -0.94
C THR A 175 21.28 -13.22 0.16
N GLU A 176 21.85 -13.10 1.35
CA GLU A 176 21.26 -12.31 2.44
C GLU A 176 21.92 -10.93 2.50
N VAL A 177 21.10 -9.88 2.57
CA VAL A 177 21.54 -8.49 2.70
C VAL A 177 20.92 -7.89 3.96
N THR A 178 21.76 -7.47 4.91
CA THR A 178 21.31 -6.71 6.08
C THR A 178 20.77 -5.35 5.64
N LEU A 179 19.58 -4.99 6.14
CA LEU A 179 19.01 -3.69 5.88
C LEU A 179 19.64 -2.63 6.80
N PRO A 180 19.93 -1.42 6.30
CA PRO A 180 20.35 -0.31 7.15
C PRO A 180 19.24 0.09 8.13
N GLU A 181 19.57 0.19 9.42
CA GLU A 181 18.63 0.54 10.49
C GLU A 181 17.98 1.92 10.31
N SER A 182 18.59 2.79 9.50
CA SER A 182 18.11 4.14 9.19
C SER A 182 17.05 4.19 8.09
N LEU A 183 16.75 3.09 7.39
CA LEU A 183 15.68 3.07 6.40
C LEU A 183 14.33 3.43 7.04
N ASN A 184 13.51 4.20 6.33
CA ASN A 184 12.09 4.27 6.66
C ASN A 184 11.38 2.98 6.22
N ASP A 185 10.16 2.77 6.73
CA ASP A 185 9.42 1.53 6.52
C ASP A 185 9.09 1.29 5.04
N ALA A 186 8.77 2.35 4.30
CA ALA A 186 8.44 2.25 2.88
C ALA A 186 9.65 1.95 1.99
N SER A 187 10.82 2.52 2.28
CA SER A 187 12.05 2.18 1.56
C SER A 187 12.46 0.75 1.88
N ALA A 188 12.38 0.32 3.15
CA ALA A 188 12.60 -1.08 3.52
C ALA A 188 11.64 -2.04 2.77
N ALA A 189 10.38 -1.64 2.57
CA ALA A 189 9.43 -2.40 1.78
C ALA A 189 9.84 -2.56 0.30
N VAL A 190 10.38 -1.50 -0.32
CA VAL A 190 10.89 -1.55 -1.69
C VAL A 190 12.15 -2.43 -1.79
N TYR A 191 13.05 -2.34 -0.80
CA TYR A 191 14.21 -3.24 -0.71
C TYR A 191 13.78 -4.70 -0.62
N TYR A 192 12.80 -4.99 0.24
CA TYR A 192 12.21 -6.32 0.42
C TYR A 192 11.58 -6.84 -0.87
N LEU A 193 10.74 -6.03 -1.52
CA LEU A 193 10.09 -6.37 -2.78
C LEU A 193 11.11 -6.77 -3.83
N PHE A 194 12.11 -5.92 -4.09
CA PHE A 194 13.11 -6.24 -5.09
C PHE A 194 13.95 -7.45 -4.70
N GLY A 195 14.15 -7.72 -3.41
CA GLY A 195 14.80 -8.94 -2.95
C GLY A 195 14.04 -10.20 -3.36
N LYS A 196 12.70 -10.15 -3.43
CA LYS A 196 11.89 -11.25 -3.95
C LYS A 196 11.94 -11.41 -5.47
N LEU A 197 12.39 -10.38 -6.19
CA LEU A 197 12.36 -10.33 -7.65
C LEU A 197 13.73 -10.51 -8.31
N LEU A 198 14.81 -10.16 -7.62
CA LEU A 198 16.12 -9.92 -8.24
C LEU A 198 17.27 -10.62 -7.49
N SER A 199 18.28 -10.99 -8.26
CA SER A 199 19.59 -11.45 -7.76
C SER A 199 20.45 -10.27 -7.31
N ALA A 200 21.55 -10.51 -6.59
CA ALA A 200 22.32 -9.46 -5.92
C ALA A 200 22.72 -8.27 -6.80
N HIS A 201 23.21 -8.52 -8.03
CA HIS A 201 23.63 -7.44 -8.92
C HIS A 201 22.45 -6.56 -9.39
N ASP A 202 21.38 -7.19 -9.85
CA ASP A 202 20.19 -6.47 -10.35
C ASP A 202 19.44 -5.79 -9.20
N TRP A 203 19.46 -6.40 -8.01
CA TRP A 203 18.89 -5.86 -6.80
C TRP A 203 19.61 -4.57 -6.37
N GLU A 204 20.95 -4.59 -6.33
CA GLU A 204 21.77 -3.42 -5.99
C GLU A 204 21.48 -2.26 -6.96
N LEU A 205 21.35 -2.56 -8.25
CA LEU A 205 20.94 -1.55 -9.24
C LEU A 205 19.52 -1.04 -8.95
N ALA A 206 18.55 -1.93 -8.70
CA ALA A 206 17.15 -1.56 -8.51
C ALA A 206 16.93 -0.61 -7.32
N VAL A 207 17.64 -0.83 -6.21
CA VAL A 207 17.56 0.02 -5.00
C VAL A 207 18.51 1.22 -5.04
N SER A 208 19.27 1.39 -6.12
CA SER A 208 20.14 2.55 -6.34
C SER A 208 19.37 3.74 -6.94
N PRO A 209 19.95 4.96 -6.94
CA PRO A 209 19.33 6.12 -7.58
C PRO A 209 19.19 5.99 -9.11
N LEU A 210 19.90 5.03 -9.72
CA LEU A 210 19.85 4.76 -11.16
C LEU A 210 18.84 3.67 -11.53
N GLY A 211 18.27 2.97 -10.53
CA GLY A 211 17.28 1.93 -10.73
C GLY A 211 15.86 2.47 -10.65
N PHE A 212 15.03 1.82 -9.83
CA PHE A 212 13.61 2.13 -9.70
C PHE A 212 13.33 3.61 -9.37
N PHE A 213 14.18 4.23 -8.54
CA PHE A 213 14.05 5.65 -8.21
C PHE A 213 14.05 6.56 -9.44
N ALA A 214 14.88 6.26 -10.45
CA ALA A 214 14.95 7.06 -11.67
C ALA A 214 13.65 6.98 -12.49
N ASP A 215 13.02 5.82 -12.57
CA ASP A 215 11.72 5.64 -13.24
C ASP A 215 10.59 6.33 -12.49
N TYR A 216 10.57 6.23 -11.16
CA TYR A 216 9.63 6.99 -10.34
C TYR A 216 9.75 8.49 -10.62
N VAL A 217 10.97 9.04 -10.58
CA VAL A 217 11.23 10.47 -10.81
C VAL A 217 10.81 10.90 -12.21
N ARG A 218 11.04 10.06 -13.22
CA ARG A 218 10.60 10.34 -14.59
C ARG A 218 9.08 10.44 -14.73
N MET A 219 8.34 9.60 -14.00
CA MET A 219 6.88 9.55 -14.08
C MET A 219 6.19 10.59 -13.19
N PHE A 220 6.70 10.81 -11.99
CA PHE A 220 6.01 11.55 -10.93
C PHE A 220 6.85 12.65 -10.27
N GLY A 221 8.11 12.84 -10.67
CA GLY A 221 9.06 13.71 -9.97
C GLY A 221 9.56 13.10 -8.66
N ASP A 222 10.23 13.91 -7.85
CA ASP A 222 10.81 13.48 -6.57
C ASP A 222 9.72 12.90 -5.63
N PRO A 223 9.79 11.62 -5.20
CA PRO A 223 8.78 11.04 -4.30
C PRO A 223 8.67 11.77 -2.96
N PHE A 224 9.75 12.41 -2.48
CA PHE A 224 9.75 13.11 -1.19
C PHE A 224 8.99 14.44 -1.23
N GLN A 225 8.57 14.91 -2.42
CA GLN A 225 7.65 16.04 -2.52
C GLN A 225 6.23 15.69 -2.04
N TYR A 226 5.90 14.40 -1.98
CA TYR A 226 4.62 13.86 -1.54
C TYR A 226 4.62 13.42 -0.08
N ASP A 227 5.70 13.72 0.65
CA ASP A 227 5.76 13.45 2.08
C ASP A 227 4.75 14.35 2.82
N ALA A 228 3.64 13.75 3.23
CA ALA A 228 2.62 14.40 4.05
C ALA A 228 3.04 14.56 5.52
N GLY A 229 4.28 14.18 5.85
CA GLY A 229 4.80 14.11 7.21
C GLY A 229 4.30 12.85 7.92
N ARG A 230 4.19 12.93 9.25
CA ARG A 230 3.83 11.79 10.09
C ARG A 230 2.39 11.33 9.79
N LEU A 231 2.26 10.15 9.17
CA LEU A 231 0.96 9.55 8.82
C LEU A 231 0.06 9.31 10.04
N LEU A 232 0.65 8.90 11.16
CA LEU A 232 -0.04 8.67 12.44
C LEU A 232 0.31 9.78 13.44
N PRO A 233 -0.55 10.79 13.67
CA PRO A 233 -0.24 11.90 14.55
C PRO A 233 -0.03 11.46 16.00
N GLU A 234 0.73 12.24 16.77
CA GLU A 234 0.90 11.99 18.20
C GLU A 234 -0.44 12.05 18.94
N GLY A 235 -0.68 11.06 19.78
CA GLY A 235 -1.94 10.96 20.53
C GLY A 235 -3.14 10.58 19.67
N LEU A 236 -2.93 10.04 18.46
CA LEU A 236 -4.01 9.43 17.68
C LEU A 236 -4.81 8.46 18.57
N ALA A 237 -6.12 8.63 18.59
CA ALA A 237 -7.03 7.80 19.35
C ALA A 237 -8.11 7.24 18.41
N GLN A 238 -8.50 5.99 18.65
CA GLN A 238 -9.64 5.41 17.95
C GLN A 238 -10.91 6.20 18.32
N PRO A 239 -11.78 6.54 17.36
CA PRO A 239 -13.12 7.02 17.67
C PRO A 239 -13.92 5.98 18.48
N GLY A 240 -15.01 6.43 19.09
CA GLY A 240 -15.95 5.51 19.74
C GLY A 240 -16.61 4.62 18.69
N LEU A 241 -16.36 3.32 18.76
CA LEU A 241 -16.93 2.32 17.86
C LEU A 241 -17.80 1.36 18.66
N GLN A 242 -18.94 0.96 18.10
CA GLN A 242 -19.77 -0.12 18.62
C GLN A 242 -19.47 -1.45 17.93
N LEU A 243 -19.95 -2.59 18.44
CA LEU A 243 -19.88 -3.86 17.70
C LEU A 243 -20.69 -3.79 16.39
N PRO A 244 -20.29 -4.54 15.34
CA PRO A 244 -20.89 -4.44 14.00
C PRO A 244 -22.25 -5.13 13.87
N PHE A 245 -23.00 -5.25 14.96
CA PHE A 245 -24.29 -5.90 15.05
C PHE A 245 -25.14 -5.27 16.16
N ALA A 246 -26.45 -5.59 16.21
CA ALA A 246 -27.37 -4.86 17.08
C ALA A 246 -27.10 -5.11 18.57
N GLN A 247 -27.41 -4.12 19.40
CA GLN A 247 -27.39 -4.29 20.85
C GLN A 247 -28.34 -5.44 21.25
N GLY A 248 -27.87 -6.32 22.14
CA GLY A 248 -28.61 -7.52 22.56
C GLY A 248 -28.60 -8.70 21.57
N GLU A 249 -28.05 -8.54 20.36
CA GLU A 249 -27.70 -9.69 19.52
C GLU A 249 -26.44 -10.38 20.05
N ARG A 250 -26.33 -11.67 19.72
CA ARG A 250 -25.22 -12.52 20.15
C ARG A 250 -24.53 -13.07 18.92
N TRP A 251 -23.28 -12.68 18.74
CA TRP A 251 -22.43 -13.07 17.62
C TRP A 251 -21.18 -13.76 18.16
N HIS A 252 -20.40 -14.39 17.30
CA HIS A 252 -19.26 -15.18 17.73
C HIS A 252 -17.96 -14.54 17.25
N TYR A 253 -17.00 -14.39 18.15
CA TYR A 253 -15.65 -13.92 17.83
C TYR A 253 -14.86 -15.06 17.20
N THR A 254 -14.82 -15.09 15.88
CA THR A 254 -14.35 -16.26 15.13
C THR A 254 -12.89 -16.19 14.72
N SER A 255 -12.29 -15.01 14.66
CA SER A 255 -10.85 -14.86 14.46
C SER A 255 -10.32 -13.61 15.13
N GLY A 256 -9.20 -13.77 15.82
CA GLY A 256 -8.47 -12.69 16.44
C GLY A 256 -7.66 -11.88 15.45
N PRO A 257 -6.79 -10.98 15.94
CA PRO A 257 -5.97 -10.10 15.12
C PRO A 257 -5.30 -10.82 13.95
N HIS A 258 -5.60 -10.38 12.73
CA HIS A 258 -5.02 -10.92 11.51
C HIS A 258 -4.95 -9.87 10.40
N SER A 259 -4.25 -10.20 9.31
CA SER A 259 -3.99 -9.28 8.19
C SER A 259 -5.27 -8.60 7.70
N ALA A 260 -5.26 -7.27 7.58
CA ALA A 260 -6.43 -6.50 7.09
C ALA A 260 -6.87 -6.89 5.67
N TRP A 261 -5.92 -7.26 4.82
CA TRP A 261 -6.15 -7.73 3.47
C TRP A 261 -4.95 -8.57 3.02
N GLY A 262 -5.21 -9.68 2.32
CA GLY A 262 -4.16 -10.65 1.97
C GLY A 262 -3.46 -11.17 3.23
N ASP A 263 -2.15 -11.41 3.17
CA ASP A 263 -1.34 -11.89 4.30
C ASP A 263 -0.11 -11.02 4.59
N GLY A 264 -0.03 -9.84 3.97
CA GLY A 264 1.08 -8.90 4.14
C GLY A 264 0.74 -7.63 4.93
N ALA A 265 -0.53 -7.31 5.12
CA ALA A 265 -0.92 -6.11 5.87
C ALA A 265 -0.68 -6.28 7.38
N ALA A 266 -0.77 -5.17 8.12
CA ALA A 266 -0.84 -5.22 9.59
C ALA A 266 -1.95 -6.16 10.04
N TRP A 267 -1.78 -6.77 11.22
CA TRP A 267 -2.80 -7.57 11.89
C TRP A 267 -3.91 -6.68 12.45
N ALA A 268 -4.66 -6.05 11.55
CA ALA A 268 -5.59 -4.97 11.81
C ALA A 268 -7.06 -5.40 11.73
N ALA A 269 -7.34 -6.65 11.37
CA ALA A 269 -8.67 -7.21 11.24
C ALA A 269 -9.09 -8.10 12.42
N LEU A 270 -10.41 -8.24 12.57
CA LEU A 270 -11.12 -9.17 13.46
C LEU A 270 -12.31 -9.76 12.71
N ASP A 271 -12.69 -11.01 13.03
CA ASP A 271 -13.85 -11.64 12.41
C ASP A 271 -14.98 -11.94 13.41
N PHE A 272 -16.20 -11.70 12.94
CA PHE A 272 -17.42 -11.98 13.66
C PHE A 272 -18.39 -12.81 12.82
N SER A 273 -18.77 -13.99 13.30
CA SER A 273 -19.81 -14.81 12.67
C SER A 273 -21.20 -14.46 13.22
N PRO A 274 -22.22 -14.34 12.36
CA PRO A 274 -23.60 -14.14 12.80
C PRO A 274 -24.12 -15.35 13.61
N PRO A 275 -25.19 -15.18 14.40
CA PRO A 275 -25.86 -16.28 15.07
C PRO A 275 -26.52 -17.24 14.08
N GLY A 276 -26.63 -18.52 14.46
CA GLY A 276 -27.36 -19.52 13.71
C GLY A 276 -26.68 -20.89 13.70
N GLU A 277 -27.35 -21.88 13.12
CA GLU A 277 -26.83 -23.24 12.95
C GLU A 277 -26.28 -23.50 11.53
N SER A 278 -26.43 -22.54 10.62
CA SER A 278 -25.92 -22.66 9.24
C SER A 278 -24.40 -22.63 9.23
N VAL A 279 -23.80 -23.58 8.51
CA VAL A 279 -22.35 -23.74 8.39
C VAL A 279 -21.91 -23.59 6.94
N GLY A 280 -20.72 -23.04 6.74
CA GLY A 280 -20.15 -22.83 5.41
C GLY A 280 -20.59 -21.50 4.82
N CYS A 281 -20.68 -21.44 3.49
CA CYS A 281 -20.94 -20.20 2.77
C CYS A 281 -22.43 -20.00 2.45
N PHE A 282 -23.00 -18.92 2.97
CA PHE A 282 -24.38 -18.50 2.73
C PHE A 282 -24.55 -16.99 2.99
N VAL A 283 -25.63 -16.39 2.48
CA VAL A 283 -26.02 -15.02 2.87
C VAL A 283 -26.84 -15.10 4.16
N SER A 284 -26.38 -14.45 5.22
CA SER A 284 -27.06 -14.47 6.53
C SER A 284 -28.24 -13.49 6.57
N ASP A 285 -29.33 -13.84 7.25
CA ASP A 285 -30.44 -12.91 7.55
C ASP A 285 -30.06 -11.84 8.60
N GLY A 286 -28.92 -12.04 9.29
CA GLY A 286 -28.37 -11.07 10.24
C GLY A 286 -27.83 -9.82 9.54
N TRP A 287 -27.88 -8.69 10.24
CA TRP A 287 -27.41 -7.41 9.69
C TRP A 287 -26.05 -7.04 10.25
N VAL A 288 -25.09 -6.79 9.35
CA VAL A 288 -23.93 -5.97 9.68
C VAL A 288 -24.38 -4.53 9.84
N ARG A 289 -23.90 -3.87 10.89
CA ARG A 289 -24.24 -2.49 11.22
C ARG A 289 -23.01 -1.59 11.21
N ALA A 290 -23.20 -0.36 10.77
CA ALA A 290 -22.19 0.68 10.88
C ALA A 290 -21.76 0.82 12.35
N VAL A 291 -20.44 0.82 12.60
CA VAL A 291 -19.91 0.87 13.97
C VAL A 291 -19.72 2.29 14.47
N ALA A 292 -19.88 3.28 13.60
CA ALA A 292 -19.80 4.71 13.89
C ALA A 292 -20.68 5.50 12.92
N ASP A 293 -20.77 6.81 13.13
CA ASP A 293 -21.32 7.76 12.16
C ASP A 293 -20.32 7.97 11.01
N GLY A 294 -20.80 8.13 9.79
CA GLY A 294 -19.93 8.43 8.65
C GLY A 294 -20.60 8.31 7.28
N VAL A 295 -19.80 8.35 6.23
CA VAL A 295 -20.21 8.12 4.83
C VAL A 295 -19.72 6.76 4.37
N ILE A 296 -20.57 6.00 3.68
CA ILE A 296 -20.12 4.85 2.91
C ILE A 296 -19.42 5.36 1.66
N ALA A 297 -18.09 5.37 1.65
CA ALA A 297 -17.31 5.89 0.54
C ALA A 297 -17.23 4.89 -0.62
N VAL A 298 -17.17 3.58 -0.31
CA VAL A 298 -17.15 2.50 -1.30
C VAL A 298 -18.07 1.37 -0.85
N ALA A 299 -18.79 0.76 -1.80
CA ALA A 299 -19.61 -0.42 -1.56
C ALA A 299 -19.70 -1.28 -2.83
N GLU A 300 -18.77 -2.20 -3.01
CA GLU A 300 -18.67 -3.05 -4.21
C GLU A 300 -17.87 -4.33 -3.89
N ASN A 301 -18.07 -5.40 -4.67
CA ASN A 301 -17.27 -6.62 -4.60
C ASN A 301 -17.05 -7.17 -3.18
N GLY A 302 -18.09 -7.28 -2.37
CA GLY A 302 -18.00 -7.78 -0.99
C GLY A 302 -17.47 -6.79 0.05
N ALA A 303 -16.95 -5.63 -0.38
CA ALA A 303 -16.38 -4.60 0.46
C ALA A 303 -17.37 -3.47 0.72
N VAL A 304 -17.39 -2.98 1.95
CA VAL A 304 -17.99 -1.69 2.35
C VAL A 304 -16.94 -0.91 3.10
N LEU A 305 -16.59 0.29 2.61
CA LEU A 305 -15.67 1.20 3.27
C LEU A 305 -16.43 2.40 3.81
N GLN A 306 -16.34 2.61 5.12
CA GLN A 306 -16.96 3.72 5.82
C GLN A 306 -15.90 4.75 6.20
N ASP A 307 -16.01 5.95 5.63
CA ASP A 307 -15.26 7.14 6.03
C ASP A 307 -15.95 7.82 7.23
N LEU A 308 -15.16 8.16 8.26
CA LEU A 308 -15.65 8.74 9.51
C LEU A 308 -15.51 10.27 9.61
N ASP A 309 -14.74 10.91 8.72
CA ASP A 309 -14.63 12.38 8.72
C ASP A 309 -15.63 13.07 7.76
N GLY A 310 -16.24 12.28 6.87
CA GLY A 310 -17.42 12.63 6.10
C GLY A 310 -17.12 13.32 4.78
N ASP A 311 -15.86 13.38 4.35
CA ASP A 311 -15.47 13.89 3.04
C ASP A 311 -15.68 12.86 1.91
N GLY A 312 -15.91 11.59 2.26
CA GLY A 312 -16.13 10.48 1.34
C GLY A 312 -14.85 9.99 0.65
N ASP A 313 -13.68 10.45 1.09
CA ASP A 313 -12.37 10.06 0.57
C ASP A 313 -11.71 9.04 1.49
N VAL A 314 -11.53 7.83 0.97
CA VAL A 314 -10.99 6.72 1.75
C VAL A 314 -9.49 6.83 2.07
N ARG A 315 -8.83 7.90 1.58
CA ARG A 315 -7.41 8.19 1.75
C ARG A 315 -7.13 9.05 2.99
N THR A 316 -8.14 9.70 3.55
CA THR A 316 -8.04 10.64 4.68
C THR A 316 -8.74 10.09 5.91
N GLY A 317 -8.32 10.59 7.08
CA GLY A 317 -9.02 10.32 8.33
C GLY A 317 -9.07 8.85 8.71
N TRP A 318 -10.09 8.49 9.50
CA TRP A 318 -10.37 7.11 9.87
C TRP A 318 -11.31 6.47 8.86
N VAL A 319 -10.92 5.31 8.33
CA VAL A 319 -11.74 4.52 7.42
C VAL A 319 -11.86 3.10 7.92
N LEU A 320 -13.09 2.59 7.96
CA LEU A 320 -13.39 1.23 8.38
C LEU A 320 -13.72 0.37 7.16
N LEU A 321 -13.13 -0.81 7.11
CA LEU A 321 -13.41 -1.83 6.10
C LEU A 321 -14.31 -2.89 6.72
N TYR A 322 -15.41 -3.20 6.04
CA TYR A 322 -16.23 -4.39 6.26
C TYR A 322 -16.14 -5.27 5.03
N MET A 323 -15.78 -6.53 5.20
CA MET A 323 -15.64 -7.49 4.13
C MET A 323 -16.62 -8.65 4.27
N HIS A 324 -16.77 -9.36 3.15
CA HIS A 324 -17.73 -10.44 2.97
C HIS A 324 -19.17 -9.98 3.16
N ILE A 325 -19.50 -8.77 2.73
CA ILE A 325 -20.87 -8.27 2.73
C ILE A 325 -21.58 -8.75 1.46
N ALA A 326 -22.78 -9.30 1.55
CA ALA A 326 -23.54 -9.73 0.37
C ALA A 326 -23.86 -8.55 -0.57
N GLU A 327 -24.04 -8.77 -1.86
CA GLU A 327 -24.54 -7.74 -2.80
C GLU A 327 -25.99 -7.38 -2.45
N ASP A 328 -26.80 -8.40 -2.14
CA ASP A 328 -28.17 -8.20 -1.68
C ASP A 328 -28.19 -7.54 -0.30
N GLY A 329 -28.93 -6.44 -0.19
CA GLY A 329 -28.99 -5.62 1.02
C GLY A 329 -27.75 -4.76 1.32
N ARG A 330 -26.71 -4.76 0.47
CA ARG A 330 -25.54 -3.88 0.66
C ARG A 330 -25.96 -2.42 0.57
N VAL A 331 -25.50 -1.62 1.52
CA VAL A 331 -25.69 -0.17 1.47
C VAL A 331 -24.97 0.43 0.25
N PRO A 332 -25.57 1.38 -0.49
CA PRO A 332 -24.91 2.01 -1.62
C PRO A 332 -23.86 3.04 -1.18
N ALA A 333 -22.81 3.22 -1.98
CA ALA A 333 -21.83 4.29 -1.81
C ALA A 333 -22.49 5.68 -1.84
N GLY A 334 -21.92 6.63 -1.10
CA GLY A 334 -22.46 7.98 -0.84
C GLY A 334 -23.51 8.04 0.27
N THR A 335 -23.91 6.91 0.86
CA THR A 335 -24.91 6.90 1.94
C THR A 335 -24.31 7.42 3.24
N GLN A 336 -24.97 8.42 3.83
CA GLN A 336 -24.69 8.86 5.20
C GLN A 336 -25.34 7.88 6.19
N VAL A 337 -24.54 7.35 7.11
CA VAL A 337 -24.98 6.36 8.11
C VAL A 337 -24.71 6.87 9.53
N LYS A 338 -25.56 6.42 10.45
CA LYS A 338 -25.36 6.53 11.89
C LYS A 338 -24.89 5.19 12.46
N ALA A 339 -24.19 5.26 13.59
CA ALA A 339 -23.84 4.06 14.34
C ALA A 339 -25.13 3.24 14.60
N GLY A 340 -25.16 2.01 14.09
CA GLY A 340 -26.29 1.08 14.23
C GLY A 340 -27.15 0.95 12.98
N ASP A 341 -26.99 1.82 11.99
CA ASP A 341 -27.64 1.64 10.70
C ASP A 341 -27.15 0.36 10.01
N ALA A 342 -28.07 -0.32 9.34
CA ALA A 342 -27.78 -1.56 8.65
C ALA A 342 -27.01 -1.27 7.35
N ILE A 343 -25.89 -1.98 7.13
CA ILE A 343 -24.99 -1.75 5.98
C ILE A 343 -24.86 -2.97 5.05
N GLY A 344 -25.42 -4.11 5.44
CA GLY A 344 -25.52 -5.29 4.59
C GLY A 344 -25.58 -6.58 5.41
N HIS A 345 -25.43 -7.70 4.72
CA HIS A 345 -25.52 -9.03 5.31
C HIS A 345 -24.16 -9.75 5.27
N PRO A 346 -23.75 -10.48 6.31
CA PRO A 346 -22.60 -11.37 6.24
C PRO A 346 -22.76 -12.42 5.13
N SER A 347 -21.68 -12.70 4.43
CA SER A 347 -21.62 -13.63 3.28
C SER A 347 -20.19 -14.18 3.10
N CYS A 348 -19.81 -14.50 1.86
CA CYS A 348 -18.45 -14.87 1.47
C CYS A 348 -17.96 -14.09 0.24
N GLU A 349 -18.68 -13.03 -0.15
CA GLU A 349 -18.34 -12.26 -1.34
C GLU A 349 -17.01 -11.50 -1.16
N GLY A 350 -16.36 -11.14 -2.27
CA GLY A 350 -15.23 -10.22 -2.27
C GLY A 350 -13.86 -10.79 -1.93
N GLY A 351 -13.74 -12.12 -1.77
CA GLY A 351 -12.44 -12.76 -1.57
C GLY A 351 -12.54 -14.16 -0.99
N PRO A 352 -11.39 -14.78 -0.68
CA PRO A 352 -11.35 -16.08 -0.03
C PRO A 352 -12.03 -16.03 1.34
N SER A 353 -12.91 -16.99 1.61
CA SER A 353 -13.57 -17.14 2.90
C SER A 353 -13.86 -18.61 3.17
N THR A 354 -13.67 -19.05 4.41
CA THR A 354 -13.97 -20.42 4.85
C THR A 354 -15.43 -20.60 5.25
N GLY A 355 -16.18 -19.50 5.42
CA GLY A 355 -17.59 -19.50 5.79
C GLY A 355 -18.12 -18.09 6.06
N THR A 356 -19.43 -17.98 6.26
CA THR A 356 -20.09 -16.69 6.47
C THR A 356 -19.63 -15.97 7.73
N HIS A 357 -18.99 -14.82 7.57
CA HIS A 357 -18.57 -13.95 8.67
C HIS A 357 -18.49 -12.49 8.20
N THR A 358 -18.27 -11.57 9.14
CA THR A 358 -17.89 -10.18 8.87
C THR A 358 -16.45 -9.97 9.30
N HIS A 359 -15.58 -9.72 8.32
CA HIS A 359 -14.22 -9.26 8.53
C HIS A 359 -14.22 -7.74 8.67
N ILE A 360 -13.76 -7.22 9.80
CA ILE A 360 -13.69 -5.77 10.05
C ILE A 360 -12.25 -5.34 10.31
N ALA A 361 -11.81 -4.32 9.58
CA ALA A 361 -10.49 -3.70 9.75
C ALA A 361 -10.61 -2.17 9.76
N ARG A 362 -9.53 -1.49 10.16
CA ARG A 362 -9.49 -0.02 10.18
C ARG A 362 -8.14 0.51 9.71
N ARG A 363 -8.19 1.63 9.01
CA ARG A 363 -7.02 2.39 8.60
C ARG A 363 -7.15 3.85 9.00
N TYR A 364 -6.01 4.51 9.17
CA TYR A 364 -5.91 5.95 9.32
C TYR A 364 -4.96 6.52 8.27
N ASN A 365 -5.41 7.47 7.45
CA ASN A 365 -4.61 8.05 6.35
C ASN A 365 -3.93 6.98 5.46
N GLY A 366 -4.65 5.90 5.15
CA GLY A 366 -4.13 4.77 4.35
C GLY A 366 -3.33 3.71 5.13
N VAL A 367 -2.90 3.97 6.36
CA VAL A 367 -2.15 2.99 7.18
C VAL A 367 -3.10 2.04 7.90
N TRP A 368 -2.94 0.73 7.72
CA TRP A 368 -3.69 -0.27 8.49
C TRP A 368 -3.25 -0.24 9.96
N ILE A 369 -4.21 -0.12 10.88
CA ILE A 369 -3.92 0.01 12.32
C ILE A 369 -4.07 -1.34 13.00
N ALA A 370 -2.94 -1.93 13.43
CA ALA A 370 -2.91 -3.21 14.13
C ALA A 370 -3.94 -3.28 15.28
N ALA A 371 -4.66 -4.40 15.39
CA ALA A 371 -5.72 -4.60 16.34
C ALA A 371 -5.21 -5.00 17.74
N ASP A 372 -3.92 -5.29 17.90
CA ASP A 372 -3.35 -5.89 19.11
C ASP A 372 -2.13 -5.19 19.71
N ARG A 373 -1.81 -3.99 19.24
CA ARG A 373 -0.63 -3.22 19.67
C ARG A 373 -1.01 -1.95 20.45
N ASP A 374 -0.31 -0.84 20.19
CA ASP A 374 -0.42 0.42 20.92
C ASP A 374 -1.81 1.06 20.81
N LEU A 375 -2.50 0.81 19.70
CA LEU A 375 -3.88 1.20 19.47
C LEU A 375 -4.71 -0.06 19.20
N PRO A 376 -5.11 -0.84 20.20
CA PRO A 376 -5.93 -2.03 19.98
C PRO A 376 -7.34 -1.65 19.51
N PHE A 377 -8.04 -2.59 18.88
CA PHE A 377 -9.42 -2.39 18.46
C PHE A 377 -10.31 -2.33 19.71
N THR A 378 -11.18 -1.32 19.80
CA THR A 378 -12.17 -1.23 20.88
C THR A 378 -13.59 -1.10 20.30
N LEU A 379 -14.45 -2.10 20.52
CA LEU A 379 -15.81 -2.18 19.97
C LEU A 379 -16.82 -2.34 21.12
N SER A 380 -17.65 -1.34 21.39
CA SER A 380 -18.58 -1.35 22.54
C SER A 380 -17.91 -1.67 23.88
N GLY A 381 -16.65 -1.26 24.05
CA GLY A 381 -15.83 -1.54 25.23
C GLY A 381 -15.06 -2.87 25.20
N TRP A 382 -15.36 -3.78 24.26
CA TRP A 382 -14.54 -4.96 24.00
C TRP A 382 -13.21 -4.53 23.39
N LYS A 383 -12.12 -4.82 24.09
CA LYS A 383 -10.76 -4.51 23.65
C LYS A 383 -10.08 -5.75 23.11
N SER A 384 -9.52 -5.68 21.90
CA SER A 384 -8.77 -6.79 21.31
C SER A 384 -7.34 -6.89 21.85
N GLY A 385 -6.84 -8.13 21.85
CA GLY A 385 -5.45 -8.47 22.11
C GLY A 385 -5.03 -9.68 21.30
N GLY A 386 -3.74 -9.74 20.93
CA GLY A 386 -3.14 -10.84 20.18
C GLY A 386 -2.40 -11.79 21.10
N SER A 387 -2.25 -13.06 20.69
CA SER A 387 -1.44 -14.07 21.39
C SER A 387 -0.02 -14.21 20.82
N GLY A 388 0.31 -13.47 19.76
CA GLY A 388 1.58 -13.59 19.02
C GLY A 388 1.51 -14.50 17.78
N ALA A 389 0.34 -15.04 17.46
CA ALA A 389 0.06 -15.77 16.23
C ALA A 389 -1.14 -15.15 15.51
N GLN A 390 -1.10 -15.14 14.17
CA GLN A 390 -2.19 -14.63 13.34
C GLN A 390 -3.48 -15.42 13.60
N TYR A 391 -4.64 -14.75 13.60
CA TYR A 391 -5.98 -15.29 13.87
C TYR A 391 -6.22 -15.72 15.33
N GLU A 392 -5.19 -15.78 16.15
CA GLU A 392 -5.32 -16.07 17.57
C GLU A 392 -5.35 -14.77 18.39
N GLY A 393 -6.26 -14.70 19.36
CA GLY A 393 -6.35 -13.53 20.22
C GLY A 393 -7.56 -13.55 21.12
N THR A 394 -7.76 -12.43 21.81
CA THR A 394 -8.82 -12.25 22.79
C THR A 394 -9.59 -10.97 22.57
N LEU A 395 -10.84 -10.96 23.06
CA LEU A 395 -11.59 -9.75 23.36
C LEU A 395 -11.80 -9.68 24.87
N THR A 396 -11.50 -8.53 25.47
CA THR A 396 -11.69 -8.30 26.91
C THR A 396 -12.68 -7.16 27.15
N LEU A 397 -13.70 -7.43 27.97
CA LEU A 397 -14.65 -6.45 28.47
C LEU A 397 -14.69 -6.54 30.01
N ASN A 398 -14.19 -5.51 30.68
CA ASN A 398 -14.02 -5.50 32.14
C ASN A 398 -13.20 -6.70 32.63
N ASN A 399 -13.83 -7.65 33.35
CA ASN A 399 -13.20 -8.87 33.86
C ASN A 399 -13.50 -10.10 32.99
N MET A 400 -14.24 -9.94 31.88
CA MET A 400 -14.57 -11.01 30.95
C MET A 400 -13.56 -11.02 29.81
N THR A 401 -13.02 -12.18 29.50
CA THR A 401 -12.12 -12.40 28.35
C THR A 401 -12.64 -13.57 27.54
N ILE A 402 -12.79 -13.35 26.24
CA ILE A 402 -13.23 -14.32 25.26
C ILE A 402 -12.08 -14.58 24.30
N ASN A 403 -11.80 -15.85 24.01
CA ASN A 403 -10.78 -16.23 23.01
C ASN A 403 -11.44 -16.35 21.63
N ALA A 404 -10.70 -16.00 20.59
CA ALA A 404 -11.10 -16.32 19.23
C ALA A 404 -11.17 -17.83 19.03
N SER A 405 -12.13 -18.28 18.21
CA SER A 405 -12.27 -19.69 17.83
C SER A 405 -12.87 -19.80 16.43
N GLU A 406 -12.25 -20.57 15.56
CA GLU A 406 -12.79 -20.89 14.23
C GLU A 406 -14.16 -21.60 14.29
N TYR A 407 -14.49 -22.20 15.45
CA TYR A 407 -15.78 -22.80 15.72
C TYR A 407 -16.72 -21.80 16.41
N VAL A 408 -17.98 -21.82 15.99
CA VAL A 408 -19.10 -21.10 16.61
C VAL A 408 -19.55 -21.87 17.85
N THR A 409 -19.23 -21.37 19.05
CA THR A 409 -19.56 -22.03 20.32
C THR A 409 -19.99 -21.02 21.40
N ASP A 410 -20.60 -21.49 22.49
CA ASP A 410 -20.99 -20.60 23.60
C ASP A 410 -19.77 -19.90 24.24
N GLU A 411 -18.57 -20.47 24.13
CA GLU A 411 -17.34 -19.91 24.69
C GLU A 411 -16.79 -18.70 23.93
N ASN A 412 -17.15 -18.52 22.65
CA ASN A 412 -16.75 -17.35 21.85
C ASN A 412 -17.90 -16.40 21.51
N GLU A 413 -19.05 -16.57 22.16
CA GLU A 413 -20.20 -15.67 22.05
C GLU A 413 -19.89 -14.31 22.71
N ILE A 414 -20.21 -13.22 22.01
CA ILE A 414 -20.09 -11.84 22.48
C ILE A 414 -21.39 -11.04 22.23
N SER A 415 -21.63 -10.06 23.10
CA SER A 415 -22.77 -9.13 23.02
C SER A 415 -22.46 -7.84 23.77
N TRP A 416 -23.36 -6.85 23.69
CA TRP A 416 -23.25 -5.55 24.34
C TRP A 416 -24.62 -4.90 24.54
#